data_AF-A0A3M8EU02-F1
#
_entry.id   AF-A0A3M8EU02-F1
#
_cell.length_a   1.000
_cell.length_b   1.000
_cell.length_c   1.000
_cell.angle_alpha   90.00
_cell.angle_beta   90.00
_cell.angle_gamma   90.00
#
_symmetry.space_group_name_H-M   'P 1'
#
loop_
_entity.id
_entity.type
_entity.pdbx_description
1 polymer ?
#
loop_
_entity_poly.entity_id
_entity_poly.type
_entity_poly.pdbx_seq_one_letter_code
_entity_poly.pdbx_strand_id
1 'polypeptide(L)'
;MECASLKKFIAADSQLAQLHHLVRTKARRGETFAIAYNAERFFDLHEKNTLNSLVAFRSDYLENAISRGLMRLGGLILAGGFVFLGKPLLSLCAIPVGIFLLHGEYRLILRAHSHDRSLKSYIRTLHESRLRRRTEFVRDMVENFSVIAECPRS
;
A
#
# COMPACT_ATOMS: atom_id res chain seq x y z
N MET A 1 -10.52 19.44 -10.76
CA MET A 1 -10.84 18.03 -10.47
C MET A 1 -12.05 17.58 -11.25
N GLU A 2 -11.98 16.44 -11.92
CA GLU A 2 -13.15 15.83 -12.57
C GLU A 2 -13.99 15.00 -11.59
N CYS A 3 -15.30 14.91 -11.82
CA CYS A 3 -16.21 14.10 -11.01
C CYS A 3 -15.80 12.61 -10.97
N ALA A 4 -15.23 12.08 -12.06
CA ALA A 4 -14.71 10.70 -12.10
C ALA A 4 -13.56 10.48 -11.12
N SER A 5 -12.64 11.43 -11.02
CA SER A 5 -11.50 11.38 -10.08
C SER A 5 -11.96 11.46 -8.63
N LEU A 6 -12.94 12.32 -8.34
CA LEU A 6 -13.55 12.42 -7.02
C LEU A 6 -14.23 11.11 -6.60
N LYS A 7 -14.97 10.47 -7.51
CA LYS A 7 -15.61 9.17 -7.26
C LYS A 7 -14.60 8.08 -6.97
N LYS A 8 -13.50 7.99 -7.73
CA LYS A 8 -12.41 7.05 -7.44
C LYS A 8 -11.83 7.27 -6.04
N PHE A 9 -11.69 8.53 -5.64
CA PHE A 9 -11.18 8.90 -4.32
C PHE A 9 -12.14 8.49 -3.19
N ILE A 10 -13.45 8.61 -3.40
CA ILE A 10 -14.47 8.17 -2.44
C ILE A 10 -14.56 6.65 -2.39
N ALA A 11 -14.47 5.97 -3.54
CA ALA A 11 -14.51 4.51 -3.61
C ALA A 11 -13.33 3.86 -2.85
N ALA A 12 -12.22 4.58 -2.71
CA ALA A 12 -11.07 4.12 -1.92
C ALA A 12 -11.36 4.05 -0.42
N ASP A 13 -12.35 4.80 0.11
CA ASP A 13 -12.64 4.82 1.55
C ASP A 13 -14.10 5.22 1.85
N SER A 14 -14.85 4.30 2.46
CA SER A 14 -16.26 4.51 2.83
C SER A 14 -16.51 5.68 3.80
N GLN A 15 -15.53 6.05 4.64
CA GLN A 15 -15.65 7.18 5.58
C GLN A 15 -15.61 8.53 4.85
N LEU A 16 -14.98 8.58 3.68
CA LEU A 16 -14.90 9.76 2.83
C LEU A 16 -16.25 10.12 2.19
N ALA A 17 -17.21 9.19 2.14
CA ALA A 17 -18.54 9.43 1.57
C ALA A 17 -19.39 10.44 2.36
N GLN A 18 -19.16 10.56 3.67
CA GLN A 18 -19.83 11.56 4.52
C GLN A 18 -19.21 12.95 4.34
N LEU A 19 -17.88 13.03 4.31
CA LEU A 19 -17.14 14.27 4.04
C LEU A 19 -17.41 14.78 2.61
N HIS A 20 -17.52 13.90 1.62
CA HIS A 20 -17.95 14.27 0.27
C HIS A 20 -19.34 14.91 0.25
N HIS A 21 -20.30 14.37 1.00
CA HIS A 21 -21.62 14.97 1.11
C HIS A 21 -21.57 16.37 1.73
N LEU A 22 -20.71 16.58 2.73
CA LEU A 22 -20.47 17.91 3.30
C LEU A 22 -19.84 18.86 2.28
N VAL A 23 -18.77 18.46 1.58
CA VAL A 23 -18.15 19.27 0.52
C VAL A 23 -19.17 19.64 -0.57
N ARG A 24 -19.98 18.67 -1.03
CA ARG A 24 -21.00 18.89 -2.06
C ARG A 24 -22.10 19.86 -1.61
N THR A 25 -22.61 19.69 -0.38
CA THR A 25 -23.65 20.58 0.15
C THR A 25 -23.13 22.00 0.35
N LYS A 26 -21.86 22.17 0.75
CA LYS A 26 -21.20 23.47 0.86
C LYS A 26 -20.91 24.10 -0.51
N ALA A 27 -20.53 23.29 -1.49
CA ALA A 27 -20.37 23.72 -2.88
C ALA A 27 -21.66 24.26 -3.49
N ARG A 28 -22.80 23.58 -3.26
CA ARG A 28 -24.13 24.07 -3.69
C ARG A 28 -24.52 25.41 -3.06
N ARG A 29 -24.00 25.72 -1.87
CA ARG A 29 -24.25 26.98 -1.17
C ARG A 29 -23.24 28.09 -1.52
N GLY A 30 -22.22 27.80 -2.34
CA GLY A 30 -21.16 28.74 -2.66
C GLY A 30 -20.24 29.08 -1.49
N GLU A 31 -20.21 28.26 -0.43
CA GLU A 31 -19.42 28.51 0.78
C GLU A 31 -17.94 28.09 0.57
N THR A 32 -17.16 28.88 -0.17
CA THR A 32 -15.77 28.56 -0.55
C THR A 32 -14.85 28.25 0.64
N PHE A 33 -14.94 29.01 1.73
CA PHE A 33 -14.17 28.76 2.96
C PHE A 33 -14.51 27.40 3.60
N ALA A 34 -15.80 27.03 3.61
CA ALA A 34 -16.24 25.75 4.16
C ALA A 34 -15.81 24.58 3.26
N ILE A 35 -15.76 24.78 1.94
CA ILE A 35 -15.23 23.78 0.99
C ILE A 35 -13.75 23.54 1.25
N ALA A 36 -12.95 24.61 1.35
CA ALA A 36 -11.52 24.50 1.63
C ALA A 36 -11.26 23.74 2.93
N TYR A 37 -11.95 24.11 4.02
CA TYR A 37 -11.83 23.44 5.32
C TYR A 37 -12.19 21.95 5.25
N ASN A 38 -13.29 21.59 4.58
CA ASN A 38 -13.71 20.19 4.48
C ASN A 38 -12.81 19.38 3.52
N ALA A 39 -12.28 20.01 2.46
CA ALA A 39 -11.33 19.39 1.53
C ALA A 39 -10.00 19.08 2.22
N GLU A 40 -9.50 19.99 3.06
CA GLU A 40 -8.33 19.75 3.91
C GLU A 40 -8.52 18.52 4.80
N ARG A 41 -9.64 18.49 5.53
CA ARG A 41 -9.97 17.37 6.42
C ARG A 41 -10.11 16.04 5.66
N PHE A 42 -10.69 16.09 4.47
CA PHE A 42 -10.84 14.93 3.58
C PHE A 42 -9.47 14.40 3.12
N PHE A 43 -8.57 15.28 2.70
CA PHE A 43 -7.21 14.90 2.31
C PHE A 43 -6.44 14.29 3.49
N ASP A 44 -6.48 14.94 4.66
CA ASP A 44 -5.75 14.49 5.84
C ASP A 44 -6.21 13.11 6.33
N LEU A 45 -7.53 12.85 6.27
CA LEU A 45 -8.08 11.53 6.62
C LEU A 45 -7.67 10.45 5.61
N HIS A 46 -7.81 10.74 4.31
CA HIS A 46 -7.42 9.81 3.26
C HIS A 46 -5.93 9.46 3.31
N GLU A 47 -5.08 10.46 3.52
CA GLU A 47 -3.64 10.26 3.60
C GLU A 47 -3.25 9.41 4.81
N LYS A 48 -3.85 9.67 5.98
CA LYS A 48 -3.63 8.85 7.17
C LYS A 48 -4.01 7.39 6.93
N ASN A 49 -5.19 7.14 6.35
CA ASN A 49 -5.66 5.77 6.09
C ASN A 49 -4.80 5.06 5.03
N THR A 50 -4.39 5.78 4.00
CA THR A 50 -3.46 5.28 2.97
C THR A 50 -2.10 4.93 3.57
N LEU A 51 -1.52 5.81 4.40
CA LEU A 51 -0.25 5.54 5.08
C LEU A 51 -0.33 4.33 6.00
N ASN A 52 -1.40 4.22 6.81
CA ASN A 52 -1.60 3.05 7.67
C ASN A 52 -1.68 1.75 6.85
N SER A 53 -2.40 1.78 5.72
CA SER A 53 -2.53 0.62 4.83
C SER A 53 -1.20 0.25 4.18
N LEU A 54 -0.40 1.23 3.74
CA LEU A 54 0.93 1.00 3.17
C LEU A 54 1.92 0.46 4.21
N VAL A 55 1.85 0.95 5.45
CA VAL A 55 2.69 0.46 6.56
C VAL A 55 2.31 -0.97 6.94
N ALA A 56 1.01 -1.29 7.05
CA ALA A 56 0.54 -2.64 7.33
C ALA A 56 0.91 -3.62 6.19
N PHE A 57 0.73 -3.20 4.93
CA PHE A 57 1.13 -4.01 3.78
C PHE A 57 2.64 -4.31 3.79
N ARG A 58 3.46 -3.33 4.21
CA ARG A 58 4.91 -3.48 4.35
C ARG A 58 5.28 -4.54 5.40
N SER A 59 4.70 -4.46 6.61
CA SER A 59 4.97 -5.42 7.68
C SER A 59 4.54 -6.82 7.26
N ASP A 60 3.32 -6.97 6.76
CA ASP A 60 2.75 -8.27 6.43
C ASP A 60 3.50 -8.93 5.27
N TYR A 61 3.88 -8.17 4.24
CA TYR A 61 4.55 -8.73 3.08
C TYR A 61 5.97 -9.21 3.40
N LEU A 62 6.75 -8.40 4.14
CA LEU A 62 8.12 -8.72 4.49
C LEU A 62 8.18 -9.86 5.53
N GLU A 63 7.36 -9.79 6.59
CA GLU A 63 7.31 -10.83 7.62
C GLU A 63 6.86 -12.17 7.05
N ASN A 64 5.85 -12.18 6.16
CA ASN A 64 5.41 -13.41 5.51
C ASN A 64 6.43 -13.98 4.53
N ALA A 65 7.26 -13.16 3.89
CA ALA A 65 8.34 -13.63 3.03
C ALA A 65 9.47 -14.27 3.85
N ILE A 66 9.88 -13.62 4.94
CA ILE A 66 10.93 -14.12 5.85
C ILE A 66 10.47 -15.40 6.56
N SER A 67 9.27 -15.40 7.14
CA SER A 67 8.71 -16.55 7.86
C SER A 67 8.59 -17.79 6.97
N ARG A 68 8.05 -17.64 5.75
CA ARG A 68 7.97 -18.74 4.78
C ARG A 68 9.36 -19.22 4.34
N GLY A 69 10.30 -18.32 4.11
CA GLY A 69 11.68 -18.66 3.79
C GLY A 69 12.34 -19.47 4.91
N LEU A 70 12.20 -19.03 6.16
CA LEU A 70 12.74 -19.72 7.34
C LEU A 70 12.11 -21.10 7.56
N MET A 71 10.79 -21.24 7.43
CA MET A 71 10.13 -22.54 7.57
C MET A 71 10.61 -23.54 6.51
N ARG A 72 10.76 -23.10 5.26
CA ARG A 72 11.25 -23.97 4.16
C ARG A 72 12.72 -24.32 4.31
N LEU A 73 13.55 -23.36 4.74
CA LEU A 73 14.95 -23.61 5.11
C LEU A 73 15.05 -24.65 6.23
N GLY A 74 14.28 -24.49 7.30
CA GLY A 74 14.22 -25.46 8.40
C GLY A 74 13.81 -26.85 7.92
N GLY A 75 12.79 -26.94 7.07
CA GLY A 75 12.36 -28.21 6.46
C GLY A 75 13.44 -28.86 5.58
N LEU A 76 14.14 -28.07 4.77
CA LEU A 76 15.25 -28.54 3.92
C LEU A 76 16.44 -29.04 4.74
N ILE A 77 16.79 -28.36 5.82
CA ILE A 77 17.88 -28.77 6.73
C ILE A 77 17.54 -30.10 7.40
N LEU A 78 16.32 -30.24 7.93
CA LEU A 78 15.86 -31.47 8.56
C LEU A 78 15.85 -32.63 7.55
N ALA A 79 15.21 -32.45 6.40
CA ALA A 79 15.15 -33.47 5.35
C ALA A 79 16.54 -33.87 4.84
N GLY A 80 17.43 -32.89 4.61
CA GLY A 80 18.81 -33.13 4.21
C GLY A 80 19.61 -33.92 5.25
N GLY A 81 19.45 -33.59 6.54
CA GLY A 81 20.08 -34.32 7.65
C GLY A 81 19.64 -35.78 7.72
N PHE A 82 18.33 -36.06 7.56
CA PHE A 82 17.79 -37.42 7.54
C PHE A 82 18.30 -38.23 6.34
N VAL A 83 18.36 -37.63 5.15
CA VAL A 83 18.85 -38.30 3.93
C VAL A 83 20.35 -38.61 4.03
N PHE A 84 21.14 -37.69 4.60
CA PHE A 84 22.57 -37.88 4.78
C PHE A 84 22.91 -39.00 5.77
N LEU A 85 22.17 -39.11 6.88
CA LEU A 85 22.35 -40.16 7.88
C LEU A 85 21.85 -41.55 7.43
N GLY A 86 20.76 -41.61 6.66
CA GLY A 86 20.11 -42.87 6.31
C GLY A 86 20.59 -43.54 5.02
N LYS A 87 20.95 -42.76 3.99
CA LYS A 87 21.25 -43.28 2.64
C LYS A 87 22.24 -42.38 1.87
N PRO A 88 23.56 -42.61 1.97
CA PRO A 88 24.58 -41.74 1.39
C PRO A 88 24.57 -41.69 -0.15
N LEU A 89 24.00 -42.68 -0.84
CA LEU A 89 23.80 -42.61 -2.30
C LEU A 89 22.70 -41.62 -2.72
N LEU A 90 21.69 -41.40 -1.88
CA LEU A 90 20.63 -40.42 -2.15
C LEU A 90 21.07 -38.98 -1.84
N SER A 91 22.09 -38.80 -1.00
CA SER A 91 22.60 -37.47 -0.68
C SER A 91 23.24 -36.78 -1.89
N LEU A 92 23.84 -37.55 -2.81
CA LEU A 92 24.39 -37.05 -4.09
C LEU A 92 23.33 -36.37 -4.96
N CYS A 93 22.08 -36.84 -4.93
CA CYS A 93 20.96 -36.22 -5.65
C CYS A 93 20.26 -35.14 -4.82
N ALA A 94 20.25 -35.27 -3.48
CA ALA A 94 19.59 -34.31 -2.59
C ALA A 94 20.34 -32.96 -2.49
N ILE A 95 21.68 -32.97 -2.54
CA ILE A 95 22.50 -31.75 -2.44
C ILE A 95 22.20 -30.76 -3.58
N PRO A 96 22.22 -31.14 -4.88
CA PRO A 96 21.87 -30.23 -5.98
C PRO A 96 20.45 -29.68 -5.90
N VAL A 97 19.48 -30.51 -5.52
CA VAL A 97 18.07 -30.10 -5.35
C VAL A 97 17.94 -29.10 -4.21
N GLY A 98 18.64 -29.34 -3.10
CA GLY A 98 18.71 -28.40 -1.98
C GLY A 98 19.29 -27.04 -2.39
N ILE A 99 20.42 -27.05 -3.14
CA ILE A 99 21.04 -25.81 -3.66
C ILE A 99 20.07 -25.06 -4.60
N PHE A 100 19.38 -25.77 -5.49
CA PHE A 100 18.41 -25.16 -6.41
C PHE A 100 17.25 -24.49 -5.64
N LEU A 101 16.71 -25.15 -4.62
CA LEU A 101 15.63 -24.61 -3.79
C LEU A 101 16.10 -23.41 -2.95
N LEU A 102 17.30 -23.47 -2.38
CA LEU A 102 17.92 -22.36 -1.67
C LEU A 102 18.10 -21.13 -2.57
N HIS A 103 18.51 -21.33 -3.82
CA HIS A 103 18.64 -20.23 -4.79
C HIS A 103 17.28 -19.61 -5.14
N GLY A 104 16.23 -20.41 -5.20
CA GLY A 104 14.84 -19.94 -5.37
C GLY A 104 14.38 -19.05 -4.21
N GLU A 105 14.58 -19.51 -2.98
CA GLU A 105 14.24 -18.76 -1.77
C GLU A 105 15.07 -17.47 -1.64
N TYR A 106 16.37 -17.54 -1.96
CA TYR A 106 17.24 -16.36 -1.99
C TYR A 106 16.72 -15.28 -2.95
N ARG A 107 16.27 -15.66 -4.16
CA ARG A 107 15.67 -14.72 -5.12
C ARG A 107 14.35 -14.14 -4.60
N LEU A 108 13.52 -14.91 -3.92
CA LEU A 108 12.27 -14.43 -3.33
C LEU A 108 12.53 -13.41 -2.22
N ILE A 109 13.50 -13.68 -1.34
CA ILE A 109 13.91 -12.75 -0.28
C ILE A 109 14.49 -11.46 -0.88
N LEU A 110 15.34 -11.56 -1.91
CA LEU A 110 15.86 -10.39 -2.62
C LEU A 110 14.74 -9.54 -3.24
N ARG A 111 13.75 -10.17 -3.89
CA ARG A 111 12.58 -9.46 -4.43
C ARG A 111 11.79 -8.78 -3.32
N ALA A 112 11.51 -9.48 -2.21
CA ALA A 112 10.82 -8.91 -1.06
C ALA A 112 11.57 -7.71 -0.49
N HIS A 113 12.90 -7.79 -0.37
CA HIS A 113 13.73 -6.69 0.09
C HIS A 113 13.73 -5.48 -0.88
N SER A 114 13.78 -5.74 -2.19
CA SER A 114 13.68 -4.67 -3.20
C SER A 114 12.33 -3.94 -3.16
N HIS A 115 11.23 -4.70 -2.97
CA HIS A 115 9.90 -4.13 -2.76
C HIS A 115 9.79 -3.35 -1.44
N ASP A 116 10.35 -3.85 -0.33
CA ASP A 116 10.39 -3.11 0.93
C ASP A 116 11.11 -1.76 0.78
N ARG A 117 12.27 -1.76 0.11
CA ARG A 117 13.05 -0.54 -0.13
C ARG A 117 12.28 0.45 -1.01
N SER A 118 11.63 -0.04 -2.07
CA SER A 118 10.79 0.79 -2.94
C SER A 118 9.61 1.39 -2.16
N LEU A 119 8.91 0.58 -1.37
CA LEU A 119 7.77 1.02 -0.57
C LEU A 119 8.19 2.02 0.53
N LYS A 120 9.32 1.79 1.19
CA LYS A 120 9.91 2.74 2.15
C LYS A 120 10.26 4.08 1.48
N SER A 121 10.85 4.04 0.29
CA SER A 121 11.14 5.25 -0.49
C SER A 121 9.86 5.97 -0.87
N TYR A 122 8.83 5.24 -1.32
CA TYR A 122 7.54 5.82 -1.69
C TYR A 122 6.83 6.48 -0.50
N ILE A 123 6.78 5.83 0.66
CA ILE A 123 6.24 6.41 1.90
C ILE A 123 6.98 7.70 2.28
N ARG A 124 8.31 7.71 2.15
CA ARG A 124 9.12 8.91 2.39
C ARG A 124 8.76 10.04 1.42
N THR A 125 8.67 9.75 0.12
CA THR A 125 8.27 10.74 -0.89
C THR A 125 6.85 11.26 -0.66
N LEU A 126 5.91 10.40 -0.24
CA LEU A 126 4.57 10.82 0.16
C LEU A 126 4.64 11.83 1.31
N HIS A 127 5.44 11.55 2.33
CA HIS A 127 5.60 12.44 3.48
C HIS A 127 6.20 13.80 3.07
N GLU A 128 7.29 13.79 2.29
CA GLU A 128 7.97 15.01 1.84
C GLU A 128 7.07 15.88 0.92
N SER A 129 6.22 15.25 0.09
CA SER A 129 5.31 15.94 -0.82
C SER A 129 3.94 16.29 -0.23
N ARG A 130 3.67 15.92 1.03
CA ARG A 130 2.35 16.04 1.68
C ARG A 130 1.75 17.44 1.55
N LEU A 131 2.49 18.46 1.99
CA LEU A 131 1.97 19.82 2.08
C LEU A 131 1.60 20.37 0.69
N ARG A 132 2.46 20.12 -0.31
CA ARG A 132 2.20 20.50 -1.69
C ARG A 132 0.96 19.79 -2.26
N ARG A 133 0.85 18.47 -2.09
CA ARG A 133 -0.31 17.70 -2.56
C ARG A 133 -1.62 18.16 -1.89
N ARG A 134 -1.57 18.46 -0.60
CA ARG A 134 -2.71 19.01 0.16
C ARG A 134 -3.15 20.34 -0.42
N THR A 135 -2.22 21.28 -0.60
CA THR A 135 -2.53 22.60 -1.17
C THR A 135 -3.06 22.51 -2.60
N GLU A 136 -2.45 21.68 -3.45
CA GLU A 136 -2.92 21.45 -4.82
C GLU A 136 -4.33 20.86 -4.84
N PHE A 137 -4.62 19.88 -3.98
CA PHE A 137 -5.94 19.27 -3.84
C PHE A 137 -7.01 20.26 -3.37
N VAL A 138 -6.71 21.05 -2.34
CA VAL A 138 -7.64 22.05 -1.80
C VAL A 138 -7.92 23.12 -2.83
N ARG A 139 -6.87 23.62 -3.50
CA ARG A 139 -7.01 24.58 -4.59
C ARG A 139 -7.91 24.02 -5.70
N ASP A 140 -7.65 22.79 -6.13
CA ASP A 140 -8.42 22.14 -7.20
C ASP A 140 -9.90 21.91 -6.83
N MET A 141 -10.18 21.63 -5.55
CA MET A 141 -11.54 21.52 -4.99
C MET A 141 -12.27 22.87 -4.93
N VAL A 142 -11.57 23.95 -4.59
CA VAL A 142 -12.15 25.30 -4.53
C VAL A 142 -12.38 25.86 -5.93
N GLU A 143 -11.42 25.70 -6.85
CA GLU A 143 -11.52 26.18 -8.23
C GLU A 143 -12.63 25.47 -9.02
N ASN A 144 -12.87 24.18 -8.74
CA ASN A 144 -13.87 23.36 -9.46
C ASN A 144 -15.12 23.05 -8.63
N PHE A 145 -15.50 23.93 -7.70
CA PHE A 145 -16.62 23.68 -6.79
C PHE A 145 -17.96 23.45 -7.50
N SER A 146 -18.19 24.09 -8.65
CA SER A 146 -19.39 23.92 -9.48
C SER A 146 -19.55 22.49 -9.96
N VAL A 147 -18.47 21.88 -10.47
CA VAL A 147 -18.44 20.49 -10.93
C VAL A 147 -18.71 19.53 -9.76
N ILE A 148 -18.20 19.84 -8.57
CA ILE A 148 -18.38 19.02 -7.37
C ILE A 148 -19.82 19.09 -6.86
N ALA A 149 -20.47 20.26 -6.95
CA ALA A 149 -21.87 20.45 -6.55
C ALA A 149 -22.83 19.55 -7.35
N GLU A 150 -22.52 19.35 -8.62
CA GLU A 150 -23.30 18.57 -9.57
C GLU A 150 -22.95 17.08 -9.55
N CYS A 151 -21.72 16.72 -9.16
CA CYS A 151 -21.25 15.33 -9.14
C CYS A 151 -22.16 14.39 -8.33
N PRO A 152 -22.81 13.40 -8.97
CA PRO A 152 -23.67 12.45 -8.26
C PRO A 152 -22.83 11.50 -7.40
N ARG A 153 -23.45 10.96 -6.36
CA ARG A 153 -22.80 10.09 -5.36
C ARG A 153 -22.40 8.71 -5.93
N SER A 154 -22.98 8.33 -7.08
CA SER A 154 -22.82 7.07 -7.81
C SER A 154 -22.04 7.28 -9.10
#